data_AF-A0A813J6A7-F1
#
_entry.id   AF-A0A813J6A7-F1
#
_cell.length_a   1.000
_cell.length_b   1.000
_cell.length_c   1.000
_cell.angle_alpha   90.00
_cell.angle_beta   90.00
_cell.angle_gamma   90.00
#
_symmetry.space_group_name_H-M   'P 1'
#
loop_
_entity.id
_entity.type
_entity.pdbx_description
1 polymer ?
#
loop_
_entity_poly.entity_id
_entity_poly.type
_entity_poly.pdbx_seq_one_letter_code
_entity_poly.pdbx_strand_id
1 'polypeptide(L)'
;MRPGAPAHKQKSSSTNLPQSTRPVVVGSTLLALITGDLSRGLTALVAACPCAIVGAAPVVQACAFVRLLSDLQVLVKNARAMEALAQLTKLAVDKTGTLTHGCFELSEASVLAPYGSREELLKLLAAVESRDSHPLAGCLVRSHVGCVATYSAGKGPAALPAVDNFTRVESMGVWGIIGGKVIGAGSAGFLEAMAIDLPEEAVRQRQVWEATGSAFTPVYMTVDDDVVMVLRLEDEVRADAAAAVACLQSLGIQLAVLSGDTQRAADVVAAQVGIQEVLGKLKRLDKKAGCKRNRAC
;
A
#
# COMPACT_ATOMS: atom_id res chain seq x y z
N MET A 1 -12.40 8.40 -31.20
CA MET A 1 -11.64 9.66 -31.12
C MET A 1 -11.85 10.26 -29.74
N ARG A 2 -10.88 10.13 -28.83
CA ARG A 2 -10.89 10.75 -27.50
C ARG A 2 -9.95 11.96 -27.53
N PRO A 3 -10.33 13.13 -27.00
CA PRO A 3 -9.42 14.28 -26.92
C PRO A 3 -8.33 14.00 -25.88
N GLY A 4 -7.09 14.37 -26.23
CA GLY A 4 -5.89 14.10 -25.46
C GLY A 4 -5.87 14.78 -24.10
N ALA A 5 -5.34 14.07 -23.10
CA ALA A 5 -5.03 14.61 -21.79
C ALA A 5 -3.95 15.70 -21.88
N PRO A 6 -4.03 16.78 -21.06
CA PRO A 6 -3.03 17.83 -21.08
C PRO A 6 -1.71 17.34 -20.51
N ALA A 7 -0.65 17.49 -21.30
CA ALA A 7 0.72 17.26 -20.88
C ALA A 7 1.06 18.15 -19.67
N HIS A 8 1.39 17.51 -18.55
CA HIS A 8 1.86 18.17 -17.35
C HIS A 8 3.23 18.81 -17.65
N LYS A 9 3.24 20.08 -18.05
CA LYS A 9 4.46 20.89 -18.23
C LYS A 9 5.26 20.88 -16.93
N GLN A 10 6.32 20.08 -16.88
CA GLN A 10 7.42 20.27 -15.94
C GLN A 10 8.03 21.65 -16.23
N LYS A 11 7.70 22.65 -15.41
CA LYS A 11 8.47 23.88 -15.33
C LYS A 11 9.86 23.50 -14.82
N SER A 12 10.83 23.45 -15.73
CA SER A 12 12.26 23.40 -15.43
C SER A 12 12.64 24.67 -14.66
N SER A 13 12.81 24.56 -13.35
CA SER A 13 13.37 25.62 -12.51
C SER A 13 14.91 25.64 -12.59
N SER A 14 15.48 25.51 -13.79
CA SER A 14 16.93 25.35 -14.02
C SER A 14 17.55 26.51 -14.81
N THR A 15 17.07 27.74 -14.60
CA THR A 15 17.65 28.95 -15.22
C THR A 15 18.23 29.94 -14.19
N ASN A 16 18.46 29.50 -12.96
CA ASN A 16 19.35 30.21 -12.05
C ASN A 16 20.73 29.56 -12.15
N LEU A 17 21.67 30.25 -12.80
CA LEU A 17 23.09 29.96 -12.60
C LEU A 17 23.35 29.85 -11.09
N PRO A 18 24.18 28.88 -10.62
CA PRO A 18 24.51 28.74 -9.21
C PRO A 18 24.94 30.11 -8.66
N GLN A 19 24.43 30.55 -7.51
CA GLN A 19 24.78 31.85 -6.93
C GLN A 19 26.30 32.06 -6.80
N SER A 20 27.07 30.96 -6.73
CA SER A 20 28.53 30.92 -6.71
C SER A 20 29.23 31.29 -8.03
N THR A 21 28.54 31.25 -9.18
CA THR A 21 29.14 31.56 -10.49
C THR A 21 29.25 33.06 -10.76
N ARG A 22 28.38 33.87 -10.15
CA ARG A 22 28.41 35.34 -10.27
C ARG A 22 29.72 35.97 -9.77
N PRO A 23 30.21 35.67 -8.56
CA PRO A 23 31.48 36.22 -8.08
C PRO A 23 32.68 35.74 -8.89
N VAL A 24 32.65 34.52 -9.43
CA VAL A 24 33.69 33.99 -10.31
C VAL A 24 33.77 34.79 -11.61
N VAL A 25 32.63 35.02 -12.27
CA VAL A 25 32.59 35.83 -13.50
C VAL A 25 33.06 37.26 -13.23
N VAL A 26 32.55 37.90 -12.17
CA VAL A 26 32.94 39.27 -11.79
C VAL A 26 34.44 39.36 -11.48
N GLY A 27 34.98 38.41 -10.72
CA GLY A 27 36.41 38.35 -10.39
C GLY A 27 37.29 38.15 -11.62
N SER A 28 36.92 37.26 -12.53
CA SER A 28 37.63 37.03 -13.79
C SER A 28 37.61 38.26 -14.72
N THR A 29 36.48 38.99 -14.79
CA THR A 29 36.38 40.23 -15.57
C THR A 29 37.19 41.36 -14.95
N LEU A 30 37.16 41.53 -13.62
CA LEU A 30 37.98 42.50 -12.90
C LEU A 30 39.47 42.23 -13.11
N LEU A 31 39.89 40.96 -13.08
CA LEU A 31 41.27 40.57 -13.36
C LEU A 31 41.69 41.01 -14.76
N ALA A 32 40.87 40.76 -15.78
CA ALA A 32 41.15 41.19 -17.16
C ALA A 32 41.28 42.72 -17.29
N LEU A 33 40.41 43.47 -16.62
CA LEU A 33 40.41 44.93 -16.64
C LEU A 33 41.63 45.53 -15.91
N ILE A 34 42.01 44.97 -14.76
CA ILE A 34 43.16 45.45 -13.97
C ILE A 34 44.48 45.12 -14.69
N THR A 35 44.60 43.93 -15.30
CA THR A 35 45.84 43.54 -15.97
C THR A 35 45.93 44.02 -17.43
N GLY A 36 44.83 44.53 -18.00
CA GLY A 36 44.74 44.91 -19.42
C GLY A 36 44.89 43.73 -20.38
N ASP A 37 44.73 42.49 -19.88
CA ASP A 37 45.03 41.26 -20.61
C ASP A 37 43.83 40.30 -20.52
N LEU A 38 43.10 40.19 -21.62
CA LEU A 38 41.91 39.36 -21.72
C LEU A 38 42.23 37.87 -21.53
N SER A 39 43.44 37.43 -21.87
CA SER A 39 43.83 36.03 -21.74
C SER A 39 43.82 35.57 -20.28
N ARG A 40 44.30 36.41 -19.36
CA ARG A 40 44.36 36.10 -17.92
C ARG A 40 42.98 35.98 -17.29
N GLY A 41 42.05 36.84 -17.66
CA GLY A 41 40.66 36.75 -17.21
C GLY A 41 39.97 35.47 -17.71
N LEU A 42 40.19 35.10 -18.97
CA LEU A 42 39.65 33.87 -19.55
C LEU A 42 40.24 32.62 -18.88
N THR A 43 41.55 32.60 -18.62
CA THR A 43 42.19 31.50 -17.90
C THR A 43 41.62 31.34 -16.49
N ALA A 44 41.42 32.43 -15.75
CA ALA A 44 40.80 32.39 -14.43
C ALA A 44 39.35 31.88 -14.48
N LEU A 45 38.58 32.29 -15.49
CA LEU A 45 37.19 31.87 -15.67
C LEU A 45 37.10 30.36 -15.95
N VAL A 46 37.94 29.85 -16.86
CA VAL A 46 37.96 28.42 -17.21
C VAL A 46 38.48 27.58 -16.06
N ALA A 47 39.53 28.02 -15.37
CA ALA A 47 40.08 27.33 -14.20
C ALA A 47 39.07 27.22 -13.05
N ALA A 48 38.15 28.18 -12.93
CA ALA A 48 37.11 28.19 -11.93
C ALA A 48 35.88 27.34 -12.31
N CYS A 49 35.81 26.75 -13.51
CA CYS A 49 34.70 25.90 -13.92
C CYS A 49 34.73 24.57 -13.14
N PRO A 50 33.72 24.28 -12.30
CA PRO A 50 33.74 23.13 -11.40
C PRO A 50 33.30 21.83 -12.10
N CYS A 51 33.87 21.53 -13.27
CA CYS A 51 33.46 20.38 -14.12
C CYS A 51 33.45 19.05 -13.34
N ALA A 52 34.44 18.84 -12.46
CA ALA A 52 34.55 17.64 -11.63
C ALA A 52 33.40 17.52 -10.61
N ILE A 53 33.02 18.62 -9.97
CA ILE A 53 31.94 18.64 -8.96
C ILE A 53 30.59 18.38 -9.63
N VAL A 54 30.36 18.98 -10.81
CA VAL A 54 29.12 18.80 -11.57
C VAL A 54 28.96 17.35 -12.04
N GLY A 55 30.06 16.70 -12.43
CA GLY A 55 30.06 15.30 -12.85
C GLY A 55 29.99 14.29 -11.71
N ALA A 56 30.39 14.65 -10.49
CA ALA A 56 30.50 13.72 -9.37
C ALA A 56 29.13 13.14 -8.96
N ALA A 57 28.10 13.99 -8.79
CA ALA A 57 26.81 13.54 -8.27
C ALA A 57 26.11 12.51 -9.18
N PRO A 58 25.98 12.71 -10.52
CA PRO A 58 25.37 11.71 -11.39
C PRO A 58 26.11 10.36 -11.40
N VAL A 59 27.44 10.38 -11.35
CA VAL A 59 28.26 9.15 -11.34
C VAL A 59 28.03 8.38 -10.04
N VAL A 60 28.10 9.07 -8.89
CA VAL A 60 27.85 8.45 -7.58
C VAL A 60 26.43 7.89 -7.50
N GLN A 61 25.43 8.64 -7.97
CA GLN A 61 24.03 8.19 -8.00
C GLN A 61 23.84 6.95 -8.88
N ALA A 62 24.44 6.92 -10.08
CA ALA A 62 24.35 5.77 -10.97
C ALA A 62 24.99 4.52 -10.34
N CYS A 63 26.19 4.65 -9.77
CA CYS A 63 26.85 3.55 -9.07
C CYS A 63 26.03 3.06 -7.87
N ALA A 64 25.44 3.98 -7.11
CA ALA A 64 24.59 3.64 -5.97
C ALA A 64 23.32 2.90 -6.40
N PHE A 65 22.64 3.33 -7.47
CA PHE A 65 21.46 2.62 -7.98
C PHE A 65 21.79 1.20 -8.45
N VAL A 66 22.90 1.02 -9.15
CA VAL A 66 23.32 -0.32 -9.61
C VAL A 66 23.59 -1.23 -8.42
N ARG A 67 24.33 -0.76 -7.42
CA ARG A 67 24.62 -1.55 -6.20
C ARG A 67 23.36 -1.89 -5.40
N LEU A 68 22.47 -0.92 -5.19
CA LEU A 68 21.22 -1.16 -4.47
C LEU A 68 20.37 -2.22 -5.18
N LEU A 69 20.34 -2.22 -6.51
CA LEU A 69 19.60 -3.20 -7.29
C LEU A 69 20.28 -4.57 -7.33
N SER A 70 21.60 -4.64 -7.53
CA SER A 70 22.32 -5.91 -7.64
C SER A 70 22.44 -6.63 -6.30
N ASP A 71 22.78 -5.90 -5.24
CA ASP A 71 23.21 -6.49 -3.98
C ASP A 71 22.05 -6.59 -2.99
N LEU A 72 21.11 -5.65 -3.03
CA LEU A 72 19.99 -5.54 -2.08
C LEU A 72 18.61 -5.69 -2.73
N GLN A 73 18.54 -5.84 -4.06
CA GLN A 73 17.28 -5.90 -4.82
C GLN A 73 16.36 -4.70 -4.60
N VAL A 74 16.93 -3.54 -4.24
CA VAL A 74 16.20 -2.29 -4.01
C VAL A 74 16.21 -1.43 -5.27
N LEU A 75 15.03 -1.25 -5.86
CA LEU A 75 14.86 -0.37 -7.03
C LEU A 75 14.54 1.08 -6.60
N VAL A 76 15.50 1.99 -6.80
CA VAL A 76 15.31 3.43 -6.60
C VAL A 76 14.96 4.10 -7.92
N LYS A 77 13.78 4.73 -7.99
CA LYS A 77 13.25 5.30 -9.25
C LYS A 77 13.94 6.59 -9.70
N ASN A 78 14.49 7.38 -8.78
CA ASN A 78 15.15 8.65 -9.09
C ASN A 78 16.06 9.13 -7.93
N ALA A 79 16.96 10.06 -8.24
CA ALA A 79 17.93 10.62 -7.29
C ALA A 79 17.28 11.30 -6.08
N ARG A 80 16.17 12.02 -6.29
CA ARG A 80 15.44 12.69 -5.21
C ARG A 80 14.93 11.71 -4.15
N ALA A 81 14.54 10.50 -4.55
CA ALA A 81 14.12 9.47 -3.61
C ALA A 81 15.29 9.02 -2.71
N MET A 82 16.49 8.87 -3.28
CA MET A 82 17.69 8.53 -2.51
C MET A 82 18.08 9.63 -1.53
N GLU A 83 18.06 10.89 -1.97
CA GLU A 83 18.32 12.05 -1.11
C GLU A 83 17.28 12.16 0.02
N ALA A 84 16.01 11.90 -0.28
CA ALA A 84 14.94 11.88 0.73
C ALA A 84 15.09 10.73 1.73
N LEU A 85 15.52 9.55 1.28
CA LEU A 85 15.79 8.41 2.16
C LEU A 85 16.93 8.72 3.15
N ALA A 86 17.96 9.45 2.72
CA ALA A 86 19.07 9.85 3.59
C ALA A 86 18.66 10.85 4.69
N GLN A 87 17.54 11.56 4.51
CA GLN A 87 17.01 12.55 5.47
C GLN A 87 15.77 12.02 6.22
N LEU A 88 15.45 10.74 6.10
CA LEU A 88 14.25 10.15 6.64
C LEU A 88 14.32 10.06 8.16
N THR A 89 13.38 10.70 8.86
CA THR A 89 13.25 10.65 10.33
C THR A 89 12.02 9.88 10.79
N LYS A 90 10.98 9.80 9.95
CA LYS A 90 9.73 9.10 10.24
C LYS A 90 9.26 8.31 9.02
N LEU A 91 8.88 7.06 9.24
CA LEU A 91 8.39 6.15 8.21
C LEU A 91 7.01 5.60 8.61
N ALA A 92 6.03 5.85 7.74
CA ALA A 92 4.72 5.24 7.86
C ALA A 92 4.68 3.99 6.98
N VAL A 93 4.45 2.82 7.60
CA VAL A 93 4.39 1.52 6.91
C VAL A 93 2.94 1.09 6.74
N ASP A 94 2.62 0.51 5.59
CA ASP A 94 1.36 -0.20 5.44
C ASP A 94 1.41 -1.51 6.24
N LYS A 95 0.26 -2.06 6.61
CA LYS A 95 0.18 -3.37 7.26
C LYS A 95 0.21 -4.48 6.20
N THR A 96 -0.86 -4.54 5.43
CA THR A 96 -1.17 -5.65 4.52
C THR A 96 -0.16 -5.73 3.37
N GLY A 97 0.53 -6.86 3.25
CA GLY A 97 1.55 -7.12 2.22
C GLY A 97 2.90 -6.44 2.45
N THR A 98 3.01 -5.57 3.47
CA THR A 98 4.26 -4.90 3.87
C THR A 98 4.80 -5.50 5.17
N LEU A 99 4.10 -5.35 6.28
CA LEU A 99 4.44 -6.02 7.54
C LEU A 99 3.99 -7.49 7.55
N THR A 100 2.94 -7.78 6.77
CA THR A 100 2.41 -9.13 6.57
C THR A 100 2.74 -9.65 5.18
N HIS A 101 2.50 -10.94 4.94
CA HIS A 101 2.70 -11.54 3.63
C HIS A 101 1.73 -11.00 2.56
N GLY A 102 0.55 -10.51 2.97
CA GLY A 102 -0.53 -10.13 2.06
C GLY A 102 -1.23 -11.35 1.44
N CYS A 103 -0.98 -12.52 2.01
CA CYS A 103 -1.52 -13.81 1.61
C CYS A 103 -2.55 -14.23 2.65
N PHE A 104 -3.80 -13.80 2.44
CA PHE A 104 -4.86 -14.12 3.38
C PHE A 104 -5.25 -15.60 3.35
N GLU A 105 -5.59 -16.12 4.52
CA GLU A 105 -6.18 -17.44 4.73
C GLU A 105 -7.53 -17.34 5.46
N LEU A 106 -8.49 -18.18 5.05
CA LEU A 106 -9.77 -18.30 5.73
C LEU A 106 -9.60 -19.26 6.90
N SER A 107 -9.35 -18.70 8.08
CA SER A 107 -9.15 -19.47 9.31
C SER A 107 -10.45 -20.08 9.84
N GLU A 108 -11.56 -19.33 9.79
CA GLU A 108 -12.84 -19.76 10.32
C GLU A 108 -14.01 -19.13 9.54
N ALA A 109 -15.11 -19.85 9.42
CA ALA A 109 -16.35 -19.36 8.81
C ALA A 109 -17.54 -19.88 9.61
N SER A 110 -18.30 -18.94 10.19
CA SER A 110 -19.44 -19.22 11.06
C SER A 110 -20.72 -18.84 10.35
N VAL A 111 -21.55 -19.84 10.05
CA VAL A 111 -22.88 -19.65 9.46
C VAL A 111 -23.85 -19.22 10.55
N LEU A 112 -24.64 -18.19 10.26
CA LEU A 112 -25.71 -17.75 11.14
C LEU A 112 -26.97 -18.58 10.82
N ALA A 113 -27.67 -19.08 11.84
CA ALA A 113 -28.94 -19.75 11.64
C ALA A 113 -30.03 -18.72 11.26
N PRO A 114 -31.05 -19.08 10.46
CA PRO A 114 -31.41 -20.41 9.95
C PRO A 114 -30.87 -20.69 8.53
N TYR A 115 -29.83 -19.99 8.08
CA TYR A 115 -29.38 -20.02 6.69
C TYR A 115 -28.72 -21.37 6.32
N GLY A 116 -28.65 -21.63 5.01
CA GLY A 116 -28.34 -22.95 4.42
C GLY A 116 -26.97 -23.52 4.74
N SER A 117 -26.56 -24.56 4.01
CA SER A 117 -25.31 -25.25 4.32
C SER A 117 -24.09 -24.34 4.14
N ARG A 118 -23.08 -24.49 5.00
CA ARG A 118 -21.81 -23.76 4.89
C ARG A 118 -21.20 -23.87 3.49
N GLU A 119 -21.29 -25.04 2.88
CA GLU A 119 -20.73 -25.31 1.56
C GLU A 119 -21.45 -24.51 0.45
N GLU A 120 -22.78 -24.45 0.49
CA GLU A 120 -23.58 -23.66 -0.46
C GLU A 120 -23.27 -22.17 -0.33
N LEU A 121 -23.19 -21.67 0.89
CA LEU A 121 -22.87 -20.27 1.15
C LEU A 121 -21.45 -19.91 0.67
N LEU A 122 -20.46 -20.76 0.96
CA LEU A 122 -19.10 -20.57 0.47
C LEU A 122 -19.02 -20.64 -1.07
N LYS A 123 -19.84 -21.46 -1.72
CA LYS A 123 -19.94 -21.51 -3.18
C LYS A 123 -20.47 -20.20 -3.77
N LEU A 124 -21.51 -19.64 -3.18
CA LEU A 124 -22.08 -18.34 -3.59
C LEU A 124 -21.09 -17.20 -3.34
N LEU A 125 -20.44 -17.20 -2.17
CA LEU A 125 -19.41 -16.23 -1.83
C LEU A 125 -18.24 -16.27 -2.82
N ALA A 126 -17.71 -17.46 -3.09
CA ALA A 126 -16.62 -17.66 -4.05
C ALA A 126 -17.01 -17.19 -5.46
N ALA A 127 -18.27 -17.37 -5.87
CA ALA A 127 -18.76 -16.88 -7.16
C ALA A 127 -18.67 -15.35 -7.25
N VAL A 128 -19.21 -14.61 -6.29
CA VAL A 128 -19.14 -13.13 -6.28
C VAL A 128 -17.70 -12.65 -6.20
N GLU A 129 -16.91 -13.22 -5.28
CA GLU A 129 -15.51 -12.84 -5.06
C GLU A 129 -14.60 -13.20 -6.24
N SER A 130 -14.95 -14.18 -7.08
CA SER A 130 -14.20 -14.49 -8.30
C SER A 130 -14.14 -13.35 -9.32
N ARG A 131 -15.03 -12.36 -9.18
CA ARG A 131 -15.05 -11.14 -10.00
C ARG A 131 -14.20 -10.01 -9.42
N ASP A 132 -13.75 -10.13 -8.16
CA ASP A 132 -12.93 -9.14 -7.48
C ASP A 132 -11.43 -9.46 -7.62
N SER A 133 -10.60 -8.41 -7.75
CA SER A 133 -9.14 -8.52 -7.83
C SER A 133 -8.46 -8.29 -6.48
N HIS A 134 -9.24 -8.10 -5.42
CA HIS A 134 -8.71 -7.88 -4.08
C HIS A 134 -8.01 -9.15 -3.52
N PRO A 135 -6.89 -9.03 -2.78
CA PRO A 135 -6.22 -10.18 -2.18
C PRO A 135 -7.12 -11.06 -1.28
N LEU A 136 -8.06 -10.43 -0.55
CA LEU A 136 -9.08 -11.13 0.25
C LEU A 136 -10.01 -11.99 -0.62
N ALA A 137 -10.44 -11.47 -1.76
CA ALA A 137 -11.31 -12.19 -2.70
C ALA A 137 -10.64 -13.48 -3.17
N GLY A 138 -9.35 -13.39 -3.53
CA GLY A 138 -8.56 -14.55 -3.91
C GLY A 138 -8.48 -15.61 -2.81
N CYS A 139 -8.43 -15.21 -1.53
CA CYS A 139 -8.47 -16.13 -0.40
C CYS A 139 -9.81 -16.87 -0.31
N LEU A 140 -10.93 -16.14 -0.36
CA LEU A 140 -12.27 -16.72 -0.28
C LEU A 140 -12.54 -17.67 -1.44
N VAL A 141 -12.16 -17.29 -2.65
CA VAL A 141 -12.24 -18.16 -3.82
C VAL A 141 -11.41 -19.43 -3.58
N ARG A 142 -10.12 -19.29 -3.21
CA ARG A 142 -9.25 -20.46 -2.93
C ARG A 142 -9.81 -21.38 -1.85
N SER A 143 -10.42 -20.83 -0.82
CA SER A 143 -10.99 -21.59 0.30
C SER A 143 -12.11 -22.56 -0.14
N HIS A 144 -12.78 -22.27 -1.26
CA HIS A 144 -13.81 -23.13 -1.84
C HIS A 144 -13.31 -23.94 -3.04
N VAL A 145 -12.65 -23.30 -4.03
CA VAL A 145 -12.25 -23.98 -5.28
C VAL A 145 -10.86 -24.61 -5.24
N GLY A 146 -10.11 -24.47 -4.14
CA GLY A 146 -8.70 -24.85 -4.06
C GLY A 146 -7.82 -23.87 -4.83
N CYS A 147 -7.16 -24.32 -5.91
CA CYS A 147 -6.27 -23.43 -6.66
C CYS A 147 -7.05 -22.60 -7.70
N VAL A 148 -6.98 -21.26 -7.60
CA VAL A 148 -7.64 -20.32 -8.54
C VAL A 148 -7.19 -20.55 -9.99
N ALA A 149 -5.93 -20.95 -10.21
CA ALA A 149 -5.42 -21.30 -11.54
C ALA A 149 -6.07 -22.59 -12.08
N THR A 150 -6.31 -23.59 -11.22
CA THR A 150 -7.02 -24.81 -11.62
C THR A 150 -8.48 -24.55 -11.95
N TYR A 151 -9.13 -23.66 -11.20
CA TYR A 151 -10.48 -23.20 -11.50
C TYR A 151 -10.55 -22.44 -12.84
N SER A 152 -9.64 -21.48 -13.05
CA SER A 152 -9.57 -20.69 -14.30
C SER A 152 -9.30 -21.57 -15.54
N ALA A 153 -8.67 -22.72 -15.35
CA ALA A 153 -8.42 -23.74 -16.38
C ALA A 153 -9.57 -24.76 -16.53
N GLY A 154 -10.70 -24.60 -15.82
CA GLY A 154 -11.86 -25.50 -15.88
C GLY A 154 -11.66 -26.85 -15.19
N LYS A 155 -10.66 -26.97 -14.29
CA LYS A 155 -10.28 -28.21 -13.59
C LYS A 155 -10.56 -28.20 -12.08
N GLY A 156 -11.21 -27.16 -11.57
CA GLY A 156 -11.61 -27.05 -10.16
C GLY A 156 -12.91 -27.82 -9.84
N PRO A 157 -13.35 -27.83 -8.56
CA PRO A 157 -14.66 -28.36 -8.18
C PRO A 157 -15.79 -27.60 -8.91
N ALA A 158 -17.01 -28.16 -8.87
CA ALA A 158 -18.18 -27.76 -9.65
C ALA A 158 -18.24 -26.26 -10.00
N ALA A 159 -18.50 -25.95 -11.28
CA ALA A 159 -18.54 -24.59 -11.81
C ALA A 159 -19.25 -23.61 -10.86
N LEU A 160 -18.58 -22.49 -10.54
CA LEU A 160 -19.21 -21.44 -9.76
C LEU A 160 -20.42 -20.91 -10.53
N PRO A 161 -21.52 -20.58 -9.85
CA PRO A 161 -22.68 -20.01 -10.51
C PRO A 161 -22.32 -18.68 -11.18
N ALA A 162 -23.04 -18.35 -12.25
CA ALA A 162 -22.88 -17.08 -12.94
C ALA A 162 -23.29 -15.92 -12.01
N VAL A 163 -22.51 -14.83 -12.06
CA VAL A 163 -22.77 -13.61 -11.30
C VAL A 163 -23.15 -12.50 -12.27
N ASP A 164 -24.35 -11.99 -12.08
CA ASP A 164 -24.90 -10.84 -12.78
C ASP A 164 -24.76 -9.57 -11.94
N ASN A 165 -24.75 -8.40 -12.60
CA ASN A 165 -24.73 -7.08 -11.97
C ASN A 165 -23.66 -6.88 -10.87
N PHE A 166 -22.47 -7.47 -11.07
CA PHE A 166 -21.37 -7.35 -10.11
C PHE A 166 -20.99 -5.88 -9.89
N THR A 167 -20.98 -5.46 -8.62
CA THR A 167 -20.65 -4.11 -8.20
C THR A 167 -19.66 -4.13 -7.05
N ARG A 168 -18.64 -3.28 -7.12
CA ARG A 168 -17.68 -3.07 -6.04
C ARG A 168 -18.00 -1.78 -5.29
N VAL A 169 -18.17 -1.88 -3.98
CA VAL A 169 -18.29 -0.73 -3.07
C VAL A 169 -16.89 -0.38 -2.56
N GLU A 170 -16.36 0.76 -2.99
CA GLU A 170 -14.96 1.11 -2.78
C GLU A 170 -14.53 1.02 -1.30
N SER A 171 -13.47 0.23 -1.04
CA SER A 171 -12.88 0.03 0.28
C SER A 171 -13.81 -0.61 1.33
N MET A 172 -14.93 -1.21 0.90
CA MET A 172 -15.93 -1.78 1.82
C MET A 172 -16.28 -3.22 1.51
N GLY A 173 -16.54 -3.56 0.24
CA GLY A 173 -16.99 -4.88 -0.16
C GLY A 173 -17.47 -4.97 -1.61
N VAL A 174 -18.11 -6.08 -1.95
CA VAL A 174 -18.66 -6.40 -3.26
C VAL A 174 -20.05 -7.01 -3.13
N TRP A 175 -20.85 -6.90 -4.19
CA TRP A 175 -22.09 -7.65 -4.31
C TRP A 175 -22.39 -8.00 -5.77
N GLY A 176 -23.28 -8.97 -5.97
CA GLY A 176 -23.79 -9.36 -7.28
C GLY A 176 -25.06 -10.17 -7.15
N ILE A 177 -25.67 -10.54 -8.28
CA ILE A 177 -26.91 -11.31 -8.33
C ILE A 177 -26.58 -12.73 -8.78
N ILE A 178 -27.06 -13.72 -8.01
CA ILE A 178 -26.91 -15.15 -8.34
C ILE A 178 -28.27 -15.82 -8.16
N GLY A 179 -28.82 -16.38 -9.24
CA GLY A 179 -30.10 -17.08 -9.19
C GLY A 179 -31.25 -16.22 -8.65
N GLY A 180 -31.22 -14.91 -8.92
CA GLY A 180 -32.22 -13.94 -8.46
C GLY A 180 -32.02 -13.41 -7.03
N LYS A 181 -31.02 -13.88 -6.29
CA LYS A 181 -30.68 -13.40 -4.94
C LYS A 181 -29.52 -12.41 -4.99
N VAL A 182 -29.55 -11.40 -4.14
CA VAL A 182 -28.43 -10.47 -3.99
C VAL A 182 -27.41 -11.08 -3.03
N ILE A 183 -26.21 -11.38 -3.52
CA ILE A 183 -25.14 -11.95 -2.70
C ILE A 183 -24.09 -10.87 -2.48
N GLY A 184 -23.80 -10.56 -1.22
CA GLY A 184 -22.83 -9.55 -0.83
C GLY A 184 -21.72 -10.11 0.07
N ALA A 185 -20.58 -9.43 0.06
CA ALA A 185 -19.45 -9.73 0.92
C ALA A 185 -18.68 -8.46 1.26
N GLY A 186 -18.44 -8.18 2.54
CA GLY A 186 -17.69 -6.98 2.91
C GLY A 186 -17.44 -6.79 4.39
N SER A 187 -16.88 -5.63 4.70
CA SER A 187 -16.62 -5.17 6.07
C SER A 187 -17.90 -4.69 6.79
N ALA A 188 -17.80 -4.30 8.06
CA ALA A 188 -18.92 -3.67 8.76
C ALA A 188 -19.41 -2.38 8.04
N GLY A 189 -18.49 -1.62 7.44
CA GLY A 189 -18.85 -0.43 6.66
C GLY A 189 -19.58 -0.75 5.35
N PHE A 190 -19.43 -1.97 4.82
CA PHE A 190 -20.25 -2.44 3.69
C PHE A 190 -21.70 -2.64 4.13
N LEU A 191 -21.92 -3.26 5.29
CA LEU A 191 -23.27 -3.45 5.84
C LEU A 191 -23.96 -2.10 6.09
N GLU A 192 -23.25 -1.14 6.70
CA GLU A 192 -23.74 0.23 6.89
C GLU A 192 -24.11 0.90 5.55
N ALA A 193 -23.28 0.76 4.53
CA ALA A 193 -23.54 1.33 3.20
C ALA A 193 -24.73 0.69 2.48
N MET A 194 -25.01 -0.58 2.77
CA MET A 194 -26.16 -1.33 2.24
C MET A 194 -27.41 -1.22 3.13
N ALA A 195 -27.34 -0.49 4.25
CA ALA A 195 -28.40 -0.41 5.26
C ALA A 195 -28.82 -1.78 5.83
N ILE A 196 -27.85 -2.69 5.98
CA ILE A 196 -28.04 -4.03 6.56
C ILE A 196 -27.59 -3.99 8.02
N ASP A 197 -28.46 -4.41 8.93
CA ASP A 197 -28.14 -4.50 10.35
C ASP A 197 -27.24 -5.72 10.62
N LEU A 198 -26.21 -5.52 11.44
CA LEU A 198 -25.34 -6.61 11.87
C LEU A 198 -26.02 -7.40 13.00
N PRO A 199 -26.36 -8.69 12.82
CA PRO A 199 -27.07 -9.48 13.84
C PRO A 199 -26.24 -9.65 15.11
N GLU A 200 -26.90 -9.73 16.27
CA GLU A 200 -26.22 -9.94 17.55
C GLU A 200 -25.34 -11.20 17.58
N GLU A 201 -25.76 -12.26 16.89
CA GLU A 201 -24.99 -13.50 16.79
C GLU A 201 -23.65 -13.26 16.07
N ALA A 202 -23.65 -12.45 15.01
CA ALA A 202 -22.43 -12.07 14.31
C ALA A 202 -21.50 -11.23 15.20
N VAL A 203 -22.07 -10.34 16.02
CA VAL A 203 -21.33 -9.54 16.99
C VAL A 203 -20.71 -10.44 18.06
N ARG A 204 -21.47 -11.38 18.62
CA ARG A 204 -20.97 -12.36 19.61
C ARG A 204 -19.83 -13.19 19.05
N GLN A 205 -20.00 -13.76 17.86
CA GLN A 205 -18.95 -14.55 17.21
C GLN A 205 -17.67 -13.75 17.02
N ARG A 206 -17.79 -12.49 16.56
CA ARG A 206 -16.63 -11.61 16.45
C ARG A 206 -15.96 -11.36 17.80
N GLN A 207 -16.72 -11.15 18.88
CA GLN A 207 -16.16 -10.95 20.22
C GLN A 207 -15.40 -12.18 20.73
N VAL A 208 -15.91 -13.38 20.45
CA VAL A 208 -15.21 -14.65 20.76
C VAL A 208 -13.85 -14.70 20.05
N TRP A 209 -13.81 -14.32 18.78
CA TRP A 209 -12.56 -14.24 18.03
C TRP A 209 -11.61 -13.16 18.53
N GLU A 210 -12.15 -12.01 18.92
CA GLU A 210 -11.34 -10.94 19.51
C GLU A 210 -10.67 -11.39 20.81
N ALA A 211 -11.35 -12.20 21.63
CA ALA A 211 -10.80 -12.74 22.87
C ALA A 211 -9.57 -13.67 22.66
N THR A 212 -9.36 -14.22 21.45
CA THR A 212 -8.16 -15.03 21.16
C THR A 212 -6.88 -14.19 21.06
N GLY A 213 -7.00 -12.87 20.91
CA GLY A 213 -5.86 -11.94 20.84
C GLY A 213 -5.14 -11.90 19.48
N SER A 214 -5.54 -12.71 18.50
CA SER A 214 -4.91 -12.74 17.17
C SER A 214 -5.42 -11.61 16.27
N ALA A 215 -4.60 -11.19 15.31
CA ALA A 215 -5.01 -10.24 14.28
C ALA A 215 -5.86 -10.95 13.23
N PHE A 216 -7.09 -10.48 13.01
CA PHE A 216 -7.95 -10.99 11.94
C PHE A 216 -8.77 -9.86 11.31
N THR A 217 -9.23 -10.10 10.09
CA THR A 217 -10.12 -9.22 9.32
C THR A 217 -11.47 -9.92 9.16
N PRO A 218 -12.53 -9.41 9.81
CA PRO A 218 -13.87 -9.97 9.64
C PRO A 218 -14.45 -9.57 8.28
N VAL A 219 -15.02 -10.54 7.59
CA VAL A 219 -15.84 -10.34 6.39
C VAL A 219 -17.24 -10.89 6.67
N TYR A 220 -18.27 -10.14 6.30
CA TYR A 220 -19.66 -10.52 6.46
C TYR A 220 -20.22 -10.83 5.08
N MET A 221 -20.78 -12.03 4.94
CA MET A 221 -21.53 -12.42 3.75
C MET A 221 -23.00 -12.10 3.96
N THR A 222 -23.63 -11.51 2.95
CA THR A 222 -25.06 -11.23 2.92
C THR A 222 -25.76 -12.01 1.83
N VAL A 223 -27.00 -12.39 2.09
CA VAL A 223 -27.95 -12.90 1.10
C VAL A 223 -29.20 -12.05 1.22
N ASP A 224 -29.54 -11.37 0.14
CA ASP A 224 -30.50 -10.29 0.10
C ASP A 224 -30.13 -9.24 1.16
N ASP A 225 -30.99 -9.00 2.15
CA ASP A 225 -30.77 -8.00 3.20
C ASP A 225 -30.30 -8.60 4.53
N ASP A 226 -29.97 -9.89 4.56
CA ASP A 226 -29.58 -10.61 5.77
C ASP A 226 -28.09 -10.97 5.78
N VAL A 227 -27.43 -10.79 6.93
CA VAL A 227 -26.10 -11.37 7.17
C VAL A 227 -26.26 -12.86 7.44
N VAL A 228 -25.64 -13.71 6.62
CA VAL A 228 -25.79 -15.17 6.70
C VAL A 228 -24.54 -15.88 7.21
N MET A 229 -23.37 -15.24 7.12
CA MET A 229 -22.11 -15.82 7.52
C MET A 229 -21.11 -14.75 7.93
N VAL A 230 -20.33 -15.03 8.97
CA VAL A 230 -19.17 -14.24 9.35
C VAL A 230 -17.92 -15.06 9.07
N LEU A 231 -16.94 -14.44 8.42
CA LEU A 231 -15.69 -15.07 8.01
C LEU A 231 -14.51 -14.40 8.73
N ARG A 232 -13.60 -15.22 9.23
CA ARG A 232 -12.36 -14.81 9.90
C ARG A 232 -11.19 -15.01 8.95
N LEU A 233 -10.69 -13.91 8.39
CA LEU A 233 -9.51 -13.94 7.52
C LEU A 233 -8.28 -13.50 8.29
N GLU A 234 -7.19 -14.22 8.14
CA GLU A 234 -5.90 -13.91 8.79
C GLU A 234 -4.82 -13.68 7.73
N ASP A 235 -3.86 -12.83 8.07
CA ASP A 235 -2.68 -12.53 7.25
C ASP A 235 -1.46 -12.54 8.16
N GLU A 236 -0.55 -13.48 7.90
CA GLU A 236 0.58 -13.73 8.76
C GLU A 236 1.60 -12.60 8.68
N VAL A 237 2.12 -12.20 9.85
CA VAL A 237 3.22 -11.24 9.95
C VAL A 237 4.50 -11.89 9.43
N ARG A 238 5.25 -11.16 8.59
CA ARG A 238 6.50 -11.70 8.04
C ARG A 238 7.50 -11.96 9.15
N ALA A 239 8.21 -13.08 9.07
CA ALA A 239 9.20 -13.47 10.08
C ALA A 239 10.33 -12.43 10.27
N ASP A 240 10.66 -11.69 9.21
CA ASP A 240 11.69 -10.64 9.21
C ASP A 240 11.17 -9.25 9.62
N ALA A 241 9.86 -9.06 9.74
CA ALA A 241 9.26 -7.74 9.97
C ALA A 241 9.72 -7.12 11.31
N ALA A 242 9.73 -7.91 12.39
CA ALA A 242 10.15 -7.42 13.70
C ALA A 242 11.64 -7.01 13.72
N ALA A 243 12.51 -7.80 13.07
CA ALA A 243 13.93 -7.48 12.95
C ALA A 243 14.15 -6.21 12.11
N ALA A 244 13.41 -6.05 11.01
CA ALA A 244 13.47 -4.86 10.16
C ALA A 244 13.00 -3.60 10.93
N VAL A 245 11.91 -3.70 11.70
CA VAL A 245 11.42 -2.62 12.56
C VAL A 245 12.46 -2.22 13.60
N ALA A 246 13.05 -3.19 14.30
CA ALA A 246 14.09 -2.93 15.30
C ALA A 246 15.33 -2.25 14.68
N CYS A 247 15.73 -2.67 13.47
CA CYS A 247 16.83 -2.06 12.73
C CYS A 247 16.53 -0.58 12.37
N LEU A 248 15.33 -0.28 11.89
CA LEU A 248 14.94 1.10 11.58
C LEU A 248 14.87 1.98 12.84
N GLN A 249 14.37 1.43 13.95
CA GLN A 249 14.33 2.13 15.23
C GLN A 249 15.74 2.40 15.79
N SER A 250 16.70 1.48 15.62
CA SER A 250 18.09 1.70 16.06
C SER A 250 18.81 2.78 15.25
N LEU A 251 18.36 3.06 14.02
CA LEU A 251 18.77 4.20 13.21
C LEU A 251 18.08 5.52 13.61
N GLY A 252 17.22 5.52 14.64
CA GLY A 252 16.49 6.71 15.11
C GLY A 252 15.25 7.06 14.30
N ILE A 253 14.77 6.15 13.44
CA ILE A 253 13.59 6.39 12.60
C ILE A 253 12.32 6.08 13.41
N GLN A 254 11.42 7.05 13.50
CA GLN A 254 10.09 6.87 14.09
C GLN A 254 9.19 6.07 13.14
N LEU A 255 8.47 5.09 13.65
CA LEU A 255 7.61 4.22 12.85
C LEU A 255 6.15 4.36 13.23
N ALA A 256 5.28 4.34 12.22
CA ALA A 256 3.84 4.30 12.39
C ALA A 256 3.19 3.30 11.41
N VAL A 257 2.19 2.55 11.85
CA VAL A 257 1.40 1.66 11.00
C VAL A 257 0.16 2.40 10.48
N LEU A 258 -0.04 2.41 9.16
CA LEU A 258 -1.25 2.94 8.51
C LEU A 258 -2.02 1.81 7.81
N SER A 259 -3.11 1.35 8.41
CA SER A 259 -3.88 0.22 7.90
C SER A 259 -5.30 0.60 7.49
N GLY A 260 -5.82 -0.08 6.45
CA GLY A 260 -7.24 -0.06 6.11
C GLY A 260 -8.07 -1.04 6.94
N ASP A 261 -7.41 -1.98 7.61
CA ASP A 261 -8.05 -3.00 8.43
C ASP A 261 -8.58 -2.40 9.73
N THR A 262 -9.26 -3.22 10.55
CA THR A 262 -9.76 -2.75 11.85
C THR A 262 -8.61 -2.26 12.73
N GLN A 263 -8.88 -1.26 13.59
CA GLN A 263 -7.88 -0.73 14.52
C GLN A 263 -7.25 -1.85 15.35
N ARG A 264 -8.06 -2.75 15.90
CA ARG A 264 -7.59 -3.92 16.67
C ARG A 264 -6.63 -4.80 15.87
N ALA A 265 -6.94 -5.13 14.61
CA ALA A 265 -6.06 -5.94 13.78
C ALA A 265 -4.73 -5.24 13.48
N ALA A 266 -4.76 -3.91 13.31
CA ALA A 266 -3.55 -3.12 13.14
C ALA A 266 -2.73 -3.06 14.43
N ASP A 267 -3.37 -2.90 15.60
CA ASP A 267 -2.72 -2.85 16.91
C ASP A 267 -2.02 -4.17 17.25
N VAL A 268 -2.68 -5.31 16.99
CA VAL A 268 -2.09 -6.63 17.25
C VAL A 268 -0.85 -6.85 16.39
N VAL A 269 -0.91 -6.55 15.08
CA VAL A 269 0.27 -6.67 14.20
C VAL A 269 1.37 -5.69 14.62
N ALA A 270 1.03 -4.45 14.94
CA ALA A 270 1.99 -3.44 15.39
C ALA A 270 2.69 -3.85 16.69
N ALA A 271 1.96 -4.42 17.64
CA ALA A 271 2.51 -4.95 18.89
C ALA A 271 3.49 -6.12 18.64
N GLN A 272 3.18 -7.02 17.69
CA GLN A 272 4.06 -8.14 17.32
C GLN A 272 5.39 -7.66 16.72
N VAL A 273 5.39 -6.55 15.97
CA VAL A 273 6.61 -6.01 15.35
C VAL A 273 7.29 -4.90 16.16
N GLY A 274 6.66 -4.41 17.23
CA GLY A 274 7.22 -3.37 18.12
C GLY A 274 6.98 -1.92 17.69
N ILE A 275 5.89 -1.63 16.95
CA ILE A 275 5.49 -0.27 16.57
C ILE A 275 4.38 0.23 17.51
N GLN A 276 4.55 1.44 18.06
CA GLN A 276 3.59 2.02 19.01
C GLN A 276 2.52 2.90 18.34
N GLU A 277 2.87 3.61 17.27
CA GLU A 277 1.95 4.51 16.60
C GLU A 277 1.14 3.76 15.53
N VAL A 278 -0.18 3.68 15.70
CA VAL A 278 -1.06 2.88 14.83
C VAL A 278 -2.32 3.64 14.46
N LEU A 279 -2.62 3.69 13.17
CA LEU A 279 -3.86 4.24 12.63
C LEU A 279 -4.54 3.20 11.74
N GLY A 280 -5.62 2.61 12.23
CA GLY A 280 -6.48 1.67 11.49
C GLY A 280 -7.72 2.33 10.89
N LYS A 281 -8.53 1.53 10.18
CA LYS A 281 -9.77 1.93 9.50
C LYS A 281 -9.59 3.09 8.50
N LEU A 282 -8.40 3.23 7.90
CA LEU A 282 -8.12 4.32 6.97
C LEU A 282 -8.55 3.97 5.54
N LYS A 283 -9.33 4.83 4.89
CA LYS A 283 -9.51 4.75 3.44
C LYS A 283 -8.21 5.17 2.73
N ARG A 284 -8.06 4.81 1.45
CA ARG A 284 -6.85 5.16 0.66
C ARG A 284 -6.54 6.66 0.66
N LEU A 285 -7.56 7.52 0.62
CA LEU A 285 -7.39 8.98 0.68
C LEU A 285 -6.92 9.43 2.07
N ASP A 286 -7.39 8.79 3.13
CA ASP A 286 -7.06 9.11 4.51
C ASP A 286 -5.62 8.72 4.87
N LYS A 287 -5.09 7.64 4.28
CA LYS A 287 -3.66 7.28 4.44
C LYS A 287 -2.72 8.40 3.96
N LYS A 288 -3.05 9.06 2.85
CA LYS A 288 -2.28 10.22 2.36
C LYS A 288 -2.35 11.40 3.32
N ALA A 289 -3.52 11.63 3.94
CA ALA A 289 -3.71 12.68 4.93
C ALA A 289 -2.97 12.36 6.25
N GLY A 290 -2.96 11.10 6.69
CA GLY A 290 -2.20 10.62 7.85
C GLY A 290 -0.70 10.82 7.68
N CYS A 291 -0.16 10.49 6.50
CA CYS A 291 1.24 10.75 6.15
C CYS A 291 1.59 12.25 6.20
N LYS A 292 0.68 13.16 5.79
CA LYS A 292 0.90 14.61 5.90
C LYS A 292 0.85 15.12 7.34
N ARG A 293 -0.05 14.60 8.17
CA ARG A 293 -0.13 14.94 9.60
C ARG A 293 1.16 14.55 10.33
N ASN A 294 1.72 13.40 9.98
CA ASN A 294 2.98 12.89 10.51
C ASN A 294 4.25 13.52 9.93
N ARG A 295 4.17 14.41 8.94
CA ARG A 295 5.30 15.22 8.47
C ARG A 295 5.52 16.50 9.30
N ALA A 296 4.53 16.90 10.10
CA ALA A 296 4.51 18.21 10.75
C ALA A 296 4.94 18.19 12.23
N CYS A 297 5.32 17.02 12.77
CA CYS A 297 5.87 16.85 14.10
C CYS A 297 7.33 16.44 14.01
#